data_AF-B9XP99-F1
#
_entry.id   AF-B9XP99-F1
#
_cell.length_a   1.000
_cell.length_b   1.000
_cell.length_c   1.000
_cell.angle_alpha   90.00
_cell.angle_beta   90.00
_cell.angle_gamma   90.00
#
_symmetry.space_group_name_H-M   'P 1'
#
loop_
_entity.id
_entity.type
_entity.pdbx_description
1 polymer ?
#
loop_
_entity_poly.entity_id
_entity_poly.type
_entity_poly.pdbx_seq_one_letter_code
_entity_poly.pdbx_strand_id
1 'polypeptide(L)'
;MRLYLILFALVGVGLASGCDKAVTESKKPGIAMVVPAAVTNKPEAEVRLHFIGTAQAMADTNSARLKEMGDLPASKDLLEEMLQKLATTPYRLFKDKFDNNAKPSAELIRPLVEDVLRAESYTEMRAMTKVIPEMLIAVQLDNARAEVWRTNIATVLKSWTHLSTIDIEVNGYKGWELKKHKDPNVIRLIRAGDWVVFGWGQDQIQLLPGMLEKIKSNGRPVDVEKDSLLHAWVNGPALNVYQPTNLPVKFPITDITLANHKDYFRTSVKMDFAEPLNMTLDPWQVPTNLIHDPLIFFLGVRGIGPWLKQFPQTQALNLDTIPNQYFGWAMDKVPLETSIIAPVQNGTNLMQQLGPLLLSRYNPFLEQKHIGQLLWKTNQNQILWAGLPMLSPNLKLYSAPSGDFLRLEVFPNPAVKDPLPTEILTQIMSKTNLFYYDWEVTGERLPQLRGLSDFYCILSGKAFVGPNALVQKWLDVMAPKLGNCGTVGTVTSPTELTFVRNASIGLSALELTLLKRWVASPNFPINAQIERVRPNLKNRSTNGPVAVPQLMPVPDTNSATKQ
;
A
#
# COMPACT_ATOMS: atom_id res chain seq x y z
N MET A 1 10.29 -10.93 12.63
CA MET A 1 9.01 -10.81 13.38
C MET A 1 8.52 -9.35 13.45
N ARG A 2 8.76 -8.56 12.41
CA ARG A 2 8.77 -7.08 12.47
C ARG A 2 7.88 -6.39 11.40
N LEU A 3 6.99 -7.15 10.73
CA LEU A 3 6.07 -6.63 9.71
C LEU A 3 4.74 -7.43 9.60
N TYR A 4 4.45 -8.33 10.54
CA TYR A 4 3.63 -9.52 10.25
C TYR A 4 2.26 -9.60 10.92
N LEU A 5 1.99 -8.72 11.87
CA LEU A 5 0.71 -8.70 12.58
C LEU A 5 -0.32 -7.82 11.89
N ILE A 6 0.16 -6.75 11.27
CA ILE A 6 -0.70 -5.89 10.47
C ILE A 6 -1.12 -6.63 9.19
N LEU A 7 -0.38 -7.63 8.71
CA LEU A 7 -0.68 -8.39 7.50
C LEU A 7 -1.98 -9.22 7.51
N PHE A 8 -2.47 -9.60 8.69
CA PHE A 8 -3.80 -10.20 8.84
C PHE A 8 -4.91 -9.15 9.02
N ALA A 9 -4.54 -7.88 9.23
CA ALA A 9 -5.43 -6.70 9.28
C ALA A 9 -5.31 -5.75 8.06
N LEU A 10 -4.32 -5.94 7.17
CA LEU A 10 -3.86 -5.01 6.13
C LEU A 10 -4.21 -5.49 4.71
N VAL A 11 -5.39 -6.05 4.49
CA VAL A 11 -5.98 -5.92 3.15
C VAL A 11 -6.63 -4.52 3.00
N GLY A 12 -6.69 -3.71 4.07
CA GLY A 12 -7.33 -2.39 4.07
C GLY A 12 -6.44 -1.13 4.10
N VAL A 13 -5.10 -1.20 4.21
CA VAL A 13 -4.25 0.02 4.18
C VAL A 13 -3.05 -0.19 3.25
N GLY A 14 -3.31 -0.05 1.96
CA GLY A 14 -2.27 0.41 1.04
C GLY A 14 -1.94 1.85 1.40
N LEU A 15 -0.65 2.12 1.62
CA LEU A 15 0.09 3.41 1.63
C LEU A 15 1.01 3.52 2.85
N ALA A 16 2.27 3.07 2.69
CA ALA A 16 3.50 3.76 3.15
C ALA A 16 4.75 2.91 2.90
N SER A 17 5.48 3.30 1.85
CA SER A 17 6.93 3.23 1.59
C SER A 17 7.85 2.41 2.52
N GLY A 18 8.63 1.52 1.88
CA GLY A 18 9.83 0.91 2.45
C GLY A 18 11.04 1.85 2.50
N CYS A 19 11.97 1.53 3.40
CA CYS A 19 13.36 1.98 3.35
C CYS A 19 14.23 0.97 4.12
N ASP A 20 15.31 0.51 3.48
CA ASP A 20 16.37 -0.29 4.08
C ASP A 20 17.14 0.49 5.16
N LYS A 21 17.61 -0.20 6.20
CA LYS A 21 18.41 0.39 7.28
C LYS A 21 19.90 0.43 6.93
N ALA A 22 20.56 1.55 7.22
CA ALA A 22 21.98 1.59 7.55
C ALA A 22 22.15 1.55 9.08
N VAL A 23 23.19 0.85 9.53
CA VAL A 23 23.57 0.61 10.93
C VAL A 23 24.48 1.74 11.43
N THR A 24 24.25 2.24 12.64
CA THR A 24 25.34 2.61 13.58
C THR A 24 24.81 2.78 15.02
N GLU A 25 25.51 2.17 15.97
CA GLU A 25 25.32 2.27 17.41
C GLU A 25 25.93 3.57 17.96
N SER A 26 25.32 4.16 19.01
CA SER A 26 26.08 4.72 20.14
C SER A 26 25.19 4.97 21.38
N LYS A 27 25.85 4.94 22.55
CA LYS A 27 25.35 4.82 23.93
C LYS A 27 24.60 6.04 24.50
N LYS A 28 23.68 5.75 25.45
CA LYS A 28 23.09 6.69 26.43
C LYS A 28 24.08 7.10 27.54
N PRO A 29 23.80 8.22 28.25
CA PRO A 29 23.18 8.18 29.59
C PRO A 29 21.98 9.17 29.65
N GLY A 30 20.94 9.09 30.48
CA GLY A 30 20.77 8.58 31.84
C GLY A 30 20.17 9.72 32.67
N ILE A 31 18.84 9.93 32.64
CA ILE A 31 18.14 10.88 33.53
C ILE A 31 16.82 10.27 34.00
N ALA A 32 16.59 10.39 35.31
CA ALA A 32 15.54 9.79 36.11
C ALA A 32 14.12 10.26 35.73
N MET A 33 13.19 9.32 35.88
CA MET A 33 11.79 9.39 35.49
C MET A 33 10.96 9.96 36.66
N VAL A 34 10.27 11.08 36.43
CA VAL A 34 9.18 11.52 37.32
C VAL A 34 7.90 10.90 36.79
N VAL A 35 7.25 10.08 37.60
CA VAL A 35 6.01 9.35 37.29
C VAL A 35 4.83 10.15 37.84
N PRO A 36 3.88 10.64 37.02
CA PRO A 36 2.56 11.01 37.48
C PRO A 36 1.64 9.78 37.52
N ALA A 37 0.68 9.87 38.43
CA ALA A 37 -0.20 8.83 38.95
C ALA A 37 -0.92 7.93 37.93
N ALA A 38 -1.19 6.71 38.40
CA ALA A 38 -1.85 5.62 37.73
C ALA A 38 -3.22 6.00 37.12
N VAL A 39 -3.33 5.87 35.80
CA VAL A 39 -4.61 5.70 35.12
C VAL A 39 -4.88 4.21 35.03
N THR A 40 -5.88 3.74 35.78
CA THR A 40 -6.45 2.39 35.71
C THR A 40 -7.23 2.21 34.40
N ASN A 41 -6.55 1.99 33.28
CA ASN A 41 -7.21 1.62 32.02
C ASN A 41 -6.89 0.16 31.69
N LYS A 42 -7.94 -0.66 31.55
CA LYS A 42 -7.86 -1.97 30.87
C LYS A 42 -7.10 -1.74 29.55
N PRO A 43 -6.04 -2.50 29.24
CA PRO A 43 -5.33 -2.26 27.99
C PRO A 43 -6.28 -2.53 26.82
N GLU A 44 -6.55 -1.46 26.07
CA GLU A 44 -7.54 -1.39 25.00
C GLU A 44 -7.05 -2.18 23.78
N ALA A 45 -7.98 -2.68 22.95
CA ALA A 45 -7.61 -3.32 21.69
C ALA A 45 -6.76 -2.36 20.85
N GLU A 46 -5.84 -2.91 20.05
CA GLU A 46 -5.03 -2.12 19.13
C GLU A 46 -5.49 -2.25 17.69
N VAL A 47 -6.04 -3.39 17.34
CA VAL A 47 -6.62 -3.65 16.02
C VAL A 47 -7.89 -4.47 16.20
N ARG A 48 -8.93 -4.06 15.47
CA ARG A 48 -10.13 -4.85 15.24
C ARG A 48 -10.38 -4.92 13.75
N LEU A 49 -10.73 -6.12 13.27
CA LEU A 49 -11.08 -6.35 11.88
C LEU A 49 -12.33 -7.21 11.84
N HIS A 50 -13.37 -6.74 11.16
CA HIS A 50 -14.57 -7.50 10.88
C HIS A 50 -14.75 -7.60 9.38
N PHE A 51 -14.72 -8.82 8.86
CA PHE A 51 -14.94 -9.12 7.45
C PHE A 51 -16.14 -10.05 7.29
N ILE A 52 -17.12 -9.68 6.46
CA ILE A 52 -18.35 -10.47 6.29
C ILE A 52 -18.16 -11.78 5.50
N GLY A 53 -16.99 -11.96 4.89
CA GLY A 53 -16.71 -13.11 4.04
C GLY A 53 -17.13 -12.90 2.59
N THR A 54 -16.34 -13.45 1.66
CA THR A 54 -16.66 -13.36 0.22
C THR A 54 -17.96 -14.07 -0.14
N ALA A 55 -18.38 -15.10 0.59
CA ALA A 55 -19.66 -15.76 0.33
C ALA A 55 -20.84 -14.79 0.53
N GLN A 56 -20.84 -14.02 1.62
CA GLN A 56 -21.86 -13.01 1.87
C GLN A 56 -21.72 -11.83 0.90
N ALA A 57 -20.50 -11.34 0.67
CA ALA A 57 -20.24 -10.24 -0.27
C ALA A 57 -20.73 -10.56 -1.69
N MET A 58 -20.57 -11.80 -2.14
CA MET A 58 -21.06 -12.28 -3.44
C MET A 58 -22.56 -12.61 -3.42
N ALA A 59 -23.18 -12.82 -2.26
CA ALA A 59 -24.64 -13.00 -2.19
C ALA A 59 -25.39 -11.65 -2.27
N ASP A 60 -24.72 -10.53 -1.97
CA ASP A 60 -25.32 -9.20 -1.94
C ASP A 60 -25.95 -8.80 -3.30
N THR A 61 -27.12 -8.19 -3.26
CA THR A 61 -27.82 -7.67 -4.45
C THR A 61 -27.02 -6.62 -5.23
N ASN A 62 -26.14 -5.89 -4.57
CA ASN A 62 -25.27 -4.87 -5.13
C ASN A 62 -23.93 -5.41 -5.64
N SER A 63 -23.72 -6.73 -5.69
CA SER A 63 -22.42 -7.35 -6.03
C SER A 63 -22.20 -7.64 -7.52
N ALA A 64 -23.04 -7.13 -8.43
CA ALA A 64 -22.98 -7.46 -9.85
C ALA A 64 -21.58 -7.24 -10.46
N ARG A 65 -20.96 -6.07 -10.18
CA ARG A 65 -19.61 -5.76 -10.66
C ARG A 65 -18.53 -6.62 -9.99
N LEU A 66 -18.67 -6.86 -8.69
CA LEU A 66 -17.77 -7.75 -7.94
C LEU A 66 -17.79 -9.17 -8.51
N LYS A 67 -18.99 -9.69 -8.85
CA LYS A 67 -19.18 -10.98 -9.50
C LYS A 67 -18.51 -11.04 -10.85
N GLU A 68 -18.81 -10.07 -11.72
CA GLU A 68 -18.25 -10.01 -13.07
C GLU A 68 -16.71 -10.04 -13.03
N MET A 69 -16.10 -9.25 -12.15
CA MET A 69 -14.64 -9.18 -12.01
C MET A 69 -14.06 -10.42 -11.34
N GLY A 70 -14.75 -10.98 -10.33
CA GLY A 70 -14.33 -12.19 -9.64
C GLY A 70 -14.41 -13.45 -10.51
N ASP A 71 -15.33 -13.50 -11.47
CA ASP A 71 -15.54 -14.65 -12.34
C ASP A 71 -14.53 -14.78 -13.48
N LEU A 72 -13.75 -13.73 -13.74
CA LEU A 72 -12.71 -13.75 -14.76
C LEU A 72 -11.68 -14.86 -14.50
N PRO A 73 -11.25 -15.61 -15.52
CA PRO A 73 -10.21 -16.62 -15.38
C PRO A 73 -8.93 -16.07 -14.73
N ALA A 74 -8.50 -14.87 -15.13
CA ALA A 74 -7.31 -14.23 -14.56
C ALA A 74 -7.46 -13.88 -13.06
N SER A 75 -8.68 -13.60 -12.59
CA SER A 75 -8.95 -13.37 -11.17
C SER A 75 -8.84 -14.67 -10.37
N LYS A 76 -9.35 -15.78 -10.92
CA LYS A 76 -9.25 -17.12 -10.34
C LYS A 76 -7.80 -17.60 -10.28
N ASP A 77 -7.04 -17.43 -11.35
CA ASP A 77 -5.61 -17.77 -11.41
C ASP A 77 -4.79 -16.97 -10.38
N LEU A 78 -5.05 -15.66 -10.26
CA LEU A 78 -4.36 -14.82 -9.30
C LEU A 78 -4.71 -15.21 -7.85
N LEU A 79 -5.99 -15.49 -7.58
CA LEU A 79 -6.45 -15.94 -6.27
C LEU A 79 -5.76 -17.26 -5.86
N GLU A 80 -5.65 -18.21 -6.79
CA GLU A 80 -4.96 -19.49 -6.58
C GLU A 80 -3.49 -19.28 -6.16
N GLU A 81 -2.76 -18.42 -6.88
CA GLU A 81 -1.37 -18.08 -6.53
C GLU A 81 -1.27 -17.42 -5.15
N MET A 82 -2.17 -16.47 -4.86
CA MET A 82 -2.20 -15.79 -3.56
C MET A 82 -2.50 -16.76 -2.42
N LEU A 83 -3.49 -17.65 -2.57
CA LEU A 83 -3.83 -18.68 -1.58
C LEU A 83 -2.65 -19.59 -1.29
N GLN A 84 -1.94 -20.03 -2.34
CA GLN A 84 -0.75 -20.86 -2.17
C GLN A 84 0.36 -20.13 -1.41
N LYS A 85 0.61 -18.85 -1.73
CA LYS A 85 1.60 -18.04 -1.00
C LYS A 85 1.17 -17.79 0.45
N LEU A 86 -0.11 -17.50 0.69
CA LEU A 86 -0.68 -17.31 2.03
C LEU A 86 -0.54 -18.57 2.87
N ALA A 87 -0.84 -19.75 2.32
CA ALA A 87 -0.74 -21.03 3.02
C ALA A 87 0.69 -21.35 3.51
N THR A 88 1.72 -20.88 2.80
CA THR A 88 3.13 -21.04 3.22
C THR A 88 3.61 -19.96 4.19
N THR A 89 2.83 -18.88 4.38
CA THR A 89 3.24 -17.70 5.13
C THR A 89 3.55 -18.02 6.59
N PRO A 90 2.69 -18.74 7.36
CA PRO A 90 2.99 -19.06 8.74
C PRO A 90 4.35 -19.76 8.94
N TYR A 91 4.68 -20.72 8.06
CA TYR A 91 6.00 -21.36 8.11
C TYR A 91 7.12 -20.34 7.83
N ARG A 92 7.02 -19.54 6.77
CA ARG A 92 8.03 -18.52 6.43
C ARG A 92 8.22 -17.47 7.53
N LEU A 93 7.16 -17.16 8.28
CA LEU A 93 7.17 -16.21 9.39
C LEU A 93 7.91 -16.74 10.63
N PHE A 94 7.80 -18.04 10.90
CA PHE A 94 8.24 -18.65 12.15
C PHE A 94 9.34 -19.70 11.98
N LYS A 95 9.83 -19.94 10.76
CA LYS A 95 10.90 -20.93 10.48
C LYS A 95 12.12 -20.79 11.39
N ASP A 96 12.53 -19.56 11.71
CA ASP A 96 13.70 -19.29 12.57
C ASP A 96 13.43 -19.58 14.05
N LYS A 97 12.17 -19.87 14.42
CA LYS A 97 11.75 -20.28 15.77
C LYS A 97 11.52 -21.79 15.89
N PHE A 98 11.53 -22.52 14.78
CA PHE A 98 11.34 -23.97 14.76
C PHE A 98 12.69 -24.68 14.63
N ASP A 99 12.73 -25.95 15.02
CA ASP A 99 13.91 -26.78 14.78
C ASP A 99 14.10 -27.00 13.27
N ASN A 100 15.34 -27.25 12.84
CA ASN A 100 15.72 -27.34 11.40
C ASN A 100 14.96 -28.42 10.60
N ASN A 101 14.23 -29.32 11.26
CA ASN A 101 13.44 -30.39 10.64
C ASN A 101 11.97 -30.02 10.42
N ALA A 102 11.50 -28.86 10.87
CA ALA A 102 10.13 -28.41 10.64
C ALA A 102 9.88 -28.23 9.13
N LYS A 103 8.78 -28.81 8.64
CA LYS A 103 8.39 -28.73 7.23
C LYS A 103 7.31 -27.67 7.01
N PRO A 104 7.25 -27.04 5.82
CA PRO A 104 6.07 -26.28 5.42
C PRO A 104 4.83 -27.19 5.43
N SER A 105 3.75 -26.74 6.05
CA SER A 105 2.48 -27.48 6.14
C SER A 105 1.36 -26.80 5.35
N ALA A 106 1.70 -26.30 4.15
CA ALA A 106 0.81 -25.47 3.34
C ALA A 106 -0.51 -26.19 3.01
N GLU A 107 -0.48 -27.50 2.74
CA GLU A 107 -1.68 -28.30 2.46
C GLU A 107 -2.68 -28.32 3.62
N LEU A 108 -2.20 -28.26 4.86
CA LEU A 108 -3.05 -28.21 6.06
C LEU A 108 -3.55 -26.79 6.37
N ILE A 109 -2.78 -25.77 5.98
CA ILE A 109 -3.09 -24.36 6.26
C ILE A 109 -4.02 -23.76 5.19
N ARG A 110 -3.85 -24.16 3.93
CA ARG A 110 -4.60 -23.66 2.80
C ARG A 110 -6.12 -23.67 2.99
N PRO A 111 -6.78 -24.77 3.39
CA PRO A 111 -8.22 -24.76 3.62
C PRO A 111 -8.66 -23.76 4.70
N LEU A 112 -7.80 -23.44 5.67
CA LEU A 112 -8.08 -22.47 6.72
C LEU A 112 -8.06 -21.04 6.18
N VAL A 113 -7.11 -20.75 5.28
CA VAL A 113 -7.04 -19.45 4.59
C VAL A 113 -8.26 -19.24 3.71
N GLU A 114 -8.66 -20.29 2.96
CA GLU A 114 -9.88 -20.27 2.15
C GLU A 114 -11.13 -20.01 3.00
N ASP A 115 -11.21 -20.61 4.18
CA ASP A 115 -12.31 -20.37 5.14
C ASP A 115 -12.35 -18.92 5.64
N VAL A 116 -11.20 -18.33 6.00
CA VAL A 116 -11.14 -16.90 6.42
C VAL A 116 -11.59 -15.96 5.30
N LEU A 117 -11.27 -16.29 4.04
CA LEU A 117 -11.72 -15.48 2.91
C LEU A 117 -13.21 -15.70 2.59
N ARG A 118 -13.72 -16.92 2.77
CA ARG A 118 -15.09 -17.28 2.38
C ARG A 118 -16.12 -16.88 3.43
N ALA A 119 -15.82 -17.18 4.70
CA ALA A 119 -16.74 -17.04 5.81
C ALA A 119 -16.58 -15.70 6.53
N GLU A 120 -17.58 -15.37 7.33
CA GLU A 120 -17.49 -14.23 8.23
C GLU A 120 -16.37 -14.45 9.26
N SER A 121 -15.56 -13.41 9.49
CA SER A 121 -14.49 -13.44 10.47
C SER A 121 -14.33 -12.13 11.22
N TYR A 122 -13.92 -12.26 12.49
CA TYR A 122 -13.60 -11.15 13.37
C TYR A 122 -12.24 -11.38 14.04
N THR A 123 -11.34 -10.40 13.95
CA THR A 123 -10.00 -10.46 14.54
C THR A 123 -9.82 -9.32 15.52
N GLU A 124 -9.22 -9.61 16.68
CA GLU A 124 -8.84 -8.62 17.67
C GLU A 124 -7.40 -8.85 18.10
N MET A 125 -6.62 -7.77 18.13
CA MET A 125 -5.22 -7.77 18.56
C MET A 125 -5.00 -6.78 19.69
N ARG A 126 -4.15 -7.14 20.65
CA ARG A 126 -3.80 -6.30 21.79
C ARG A 126 -2.32 -6.45 22.15
N ALA A 127 -1.62 -5.34 22.35
CA ALA A 127 -0.30 -5.38 22.97
C ALA A 127 -0.41 -5.67 24.46
N MET A 128 0.22 -6.76 24.88
CA MET A 128 0.47 -7.05 26.30
C MET A 128 1.94 -6.82 26.66
N THR A 129 2.85 -7.04 25.69
CA THR A 129 4.28 -6.79 25.83
C THR A 129 4.84 -6.16 24.55
N LYS A 130 6.01 -5.51 24.63
CA LYS A 130 6.70 -4.92 23.46
C LYS A 130 7.15 -5.94 22.41
N VAL A 131 7.00 -7.25 22.65
CA VAL A 131 7.62 -8.30 21.84
C VAL A 131 6.60 -9.14 21.08
N ILE A 132 5.52 -9.60 21.72
CA ILE A 132 4.45 -10.36 21.05
C ILE A 132 3.08 -9.85 21.50
N PRO A 133 2.23 -9.37 20.57
CA PRO A 133 0.85 -9.07 20.90
C PRO A 133 0.03 -10.35 21.04
N GLU A 134 -0.97 -10.25 21.89
CA GLU A 134 -2.07 -11.19 21.95
C GLU A 134 -2.98 -11.00 20.72
N MET A 135 -3.45 -12.09 20.14
CA MET A 135 -4.37 -12.05 18.99
C MET A 135 -5.41 -13.15 19.10
N LEU A 136 -6.64 -12.83 18.70
CA LEU A 136 -7.73 -13.76 18.46
C LEU A 136 -8.30 -13.56 17.06
N ILE A 137 -8.65 -14.66 16.40
CA ILE A 137 -9.52 -14.70 15.24
C ILE A 137 -10.69 -15.63 15.53
N ALA A 138 -11.91 -15.14 15.28
CA ALA A 138 -13.13 -15.91 15.26
C ALA A 138 -13.60 -16.06 13.80
N VAL A 139 -13.89 -17.28 13.36
CA VAL A 139 -14.39 -17.57 12.01
C VAL A 139 -15.69 -18.36 12.12
N GLN A 140 -16.74 -17.92 11.42
CA GLN A 140 -18.03 -18.60 11.44
C GLN A 140 -17.99 -19.83 10.51
N LEU A 141 -18.07 -21.02 11.09
CA LEU A 141 -17.90 -22.28 10.37
C LEU A 141 -18.94 -23.31 10.80
N ASP A 142 -19.37 -24.13 9.84
CA ASP A 142 -20.10 -25.35 10.12
C ASP A 142 -19.23 -26.37 10.86
N ASN A 143 -19.85 -27.45 11.35
CA ASN A 143 -19.16 -28.45 12.15
C ASN A 143 -18.06 -29.21 11.36
N ALA A 144 -18.24 -29.41 10.05
CA ALA A 144 -17.26 -30.12 9.24
C ALA A 144 -16.00 -29.27 9.05
N ARG A 145 -16.16 -28.00 8.70
CA ARG A 145 -15.03 -27.06 8.57
C ARG A 145 -14.37 -26.76 9.91
N ALA A 146 -15.14 -26.65 11.00
CA ALA A 146 -14.60 -26.47 12.34
C ALA A 146 -13.68 -27.64 12.76
N GLU A 147 -14.03 -28.87 12.38
CA GLU A 147 -13.20 -30.05 12.66
C GLU A 147 -11.90 -30.04 11.84
N VAL A 148 -11.93 -29.57 10.59
CA VAL A 148 -10.73 -29.34 9.77
C VAL A 148 -9.79 -28.35 10.47
N TRP A 149 -10.31 -27.23 10.98
CA TRP A 149 -9.52 -26.27 11.77
C TRP A 149 -8.89 -26.91 13.00
N ARG A 150 -9.69 -27.63 13.78
CA ARG A 150 -9.25 -28.28 15.02
C ARG A 150 -8.10 -29.25 14.75
N THR A 151 -8.24 -30.11 13.74
CA THR A 151 -7.27 -31.17 13.41
C THR A 151 -6.03 -30.62 12.70
N ASN A 152 -6.20 -29.74 11.69
CA ASN A 152 -5.08 -29.24 10.91
C ASN A 152 -4.15 -28.38 11.75
N ILE A 153 -4.69 -27.43 12.53
CA ILE A 153 -3.85 -26.56 13.36
C ILE A 153 -3.11 -27.38 14.41
N ALA A 154 -3.76 -28.34 15.08
CA ALA A 154 -3.09 -29.22 16.04
C ALA A 154 -1.95 -30.03 15.39
N THR A 155 -2.18 -30.56 14.18
CA THR A 155 -1.18 -31.32 13.42
C THR A 155 0.01 -30.45 13.02
N VAL A 156 -0.25 -29.23 12.53
CA VAL A 156 0.78 -28.25 12.17
C VAL A 156 1.62 -27.89 13.40
N LEU A 157 0.98 -27.54 14.51
CA LEU A 157 1.70 -27.16 15.74
C LEU A 157 2.51 -28.33 16.31
N LYS A 158 1.99 -29.56 16.27
CA LYS A 158 2.74 -30.76 16.67
C LYS A 158 3.97 -30.95 15.79
N SER A 159 3.86 -30.74 14.48
CA SER A 159 4.99 -30.83 13.56
C SER A 159 6.06 -29.76 13.81
N TRP A 160 5.67 -28.56 14.23
CA TRP A 160 6.59 -27.44 14.40
C TRP A 160 7.20 -27.33 15.80
N THR A 161 6.52 -27.87 16.82
CA THR A 161 6.90 -27.72 18.23
C THR A 161 7.23 -29.04 18.91
N HIS A 162 6.89 -30.18 18.30
CA HIS A 162 6.95 -31.51 18.90
C HIS A 162 6.07 -31.69 20.15
N LEU A 163 5.15 -30.75 20.40
CA LEU A 163 4.20 -30.78 21.51
C LEU A 163 2.81 -31.19 21.01
N SER A 164 2.11 -31.97 21.82
CA SER A 164 0.70 -32.29 21.58
C SER A 164 -0.21 -31.25 22.23
N THR A 165 -1.37 -31.04 21.63
CA THR A 165 -2.44 -30.24 22.22
C THR A 165 -3.15 -31.04 23.32
N ILE A 166 -3.69 -30.36 24.32
CA ILE A 166 -4.47 -30.95 25.41
C ILE A 166 -5.89 -30.43 25.29
N ASP A 167 -6.88 -31.32 25.35
CA ASP A 167 -8.28 -30.93 25.33
C ASP A 167 -8.63 -30.10 26.57
N ILE A 168 -9.38 -29.03 26.35
CA ILE A 168 -9.80 -28.09 27.40
C ILE A 168 -11.28 -27.74 27.23
N GLU A 169 -11.88 -27.31 28.32
CA GLU A 169 -13.20 -26.69 28.35
C GLU A 169 -13.08 -25.30 28.97
N VAL A 170 -13.59 -24.28 28.27
CA VAL A 170 -13.55 -22.88 28.71
C VAL A 170 -14.94 -22.28 28.51
N ASN A 171 -15.53 -21.75 29.58
CA ASN A 171 -16.88 -21.18 29.58
C ASN A 171 -17.98 -22.13 29.01
N GLY A 172 -17.80 -23.45 29.17
CA GLY A 172 -18.71 -24.47 28.64
C GLY A 172 -18.47 -24.85 27.17
N TYR A 173 -17.44 -24.28 26.54
CA TYR A 173 -17.05 -24.59 25.17
C TYR A 173 -15.82 -25.48 25.14
N LYS A 174 -15.82 -26.45 24.23
CA LYS A 174 -14.74 -27.42 24.07
C LYS A 174 -13.71 -26.93 23.06
N GLY A 175 -12.46 -27.36 23.26
CA GLY A 175 -11.37 -27.06 22.37
C GLY A 175 -10.08 -27.71 22.84
N TRP A 176 -8.95 -27.16 22.43
CA TRP A 176 -7.63 -27.60 22.88
C TRP A 176 -6.70 -26.43 23.16
N GLU A 177 -5.67 -26.69 23.98
CA GLU A 177 -4.58 -25.79 24.33
C GLU A 177 -3.23 -26.41 24.00
N LEU A 178 -2.27 -25.57 23.59
CA LEU A 178 -0.85 -25.91 23.53
C LEU A 178 -0.04 -24.88 24.33
N LYS A 179 0.83 -25.38 25.22
CA LYS A 179 1.76 -24.60 26.04
C LYS A 179 3.20 -24.98 25.69
N LYS A 180 4.06 -24.01 25.38
CA LYS A 180 5.40 -24.30 24.81
C LYS A 180 6.61 -23.69 25.54
N HIS A 181 6.40 -22.99 26.66
CA HIS A 181 7.44 -22.32 27.46
C HIS A 181 8.39 -21.38 26.67
N LYS A 182 7.96 -20.97 25.46
CA LYS A 182 8.63 -20.04 24.54
C LYS A 182 7.55 -19.14 23.94
N ASP A 183 7.88 -17.95 23.46
CA ASP A 183 6.85 -17.01 23.01
C ASP A 183 6.28 -17.30 21.60
N PRO A 184 4.97 -17.14 21.34
CA PRO A 184 3.91 -17.02 22.35
C PRO A 184 3.69 -18.34 23.09
N ASN A 185 3.63 -18.31 24.41
CA ASN A 185 3.64 -19.52 25.23
C ASN A 185 2.29 -20.28 25.20
N VAL A 186 1.15 -19.59 25.13
CA VAL A 186 -0.18 -20.22 25.08
C VAL A 186 -0.82 -20.05 23.71
N ILE A 187 -1.31 -21.15 23.14
CA ILE A 187 -2.12 -21.18 21.90
C ILE A 187 -3.39 -21.98 22.19
N ARG A 188 -4.55 -21.49 21.74
CA ARG A 188 -5.83 -22.17 21.92
C ARG A 188 -6.68 -22.17 20.66
N LEU A 189 -7.49 -23.21 20.53
CA LEU A 189 -8.61 -23.27 19.59
C LEU A 189 -9.84 -23.74 20.34
N ILE A 190 -10.93 -22.96 20.27
CA ILE A 190 -12.20 -23.24 20.95
C ILE A 190 -13.34 -23.25 19.93
N ARG A 191 -14.23 -24.23 20.01
CA ARG A 191 -15.50 -24.25 19.27
C ARG A 191 -16.60 -23.66 20.13
N ALA A 192 -17.08 -22.46 19.76
CA ALA A 192 -18.10 -21.72 20.50
C ALA A 192 -19.31 -21.42 19.62
N GLY A 193 -20.40 -22.18 19.78
CA GLY A 193 -21.56 -22.10 18.88
C GLY A 193 -21.15 -22.38 17.44
N ASP A 194 -21.48 -21.48 16.52
CA ASP A 194 -21.06 -21.53 15.11
C ASP A 194 -19.69 -20.91 14.83
N TRP A 195 -18.93 -20.53 15.86
CA TRP A 195 -17.62 -19.89 15.71
C TRP A 195 -16.48 -20.82 16.10
N VAL A 196 -15.41 -20.81 15.31
CA VAL A 196 -14.09 -21.31 15.71
C VAL A 196 -13.27 -20.11 16.15
N VAL A 197 -12.84 -20.11 17.41
CA VAL A 197 -11.99 -19.07 18.00
C VAL A 197 -10.59 -19.61 18.15
N PHE A 198 -9.64 -19.08 17.38
CA PHE A 198 -8.23 -19.42 17.42
C PHE A 198 -7.40 -18.21 17.86
N GLY A 199 -6.37 -18.43 18.67
CA GLY A 199 -5.46 -17.35 19.01
C GLY A 199 -4.34 -17.73 19.96
N TRP A 200 -3.54 -16.74 20.33
CA TRP A 200 -2.36 -16.93 21.16
C TRP A 200 -2.10 -15.77 22.11
N GLY A 201 -1.36 -16.06 23.17
CA GLY A 201 -0.92 -15.12 24.20
C GLY A 201 0.33 -15.63 24.92
N GLN A 202 0.75 -14.90 25.95
CA GLN A 202 1.94 -15.27 26.73
C GLN A 202 1.58 -16.20 27.88
N ASP A 203 0.99 -15.69 28.96
CA ASP A 203 0.61 -16.52 30.11
C ASP A 203 -0.83 -17.02 30.02
N GLN A 204 -1.68 -16.18 29.43
CA GLN A 204 -3.09 -16.41 29.17
C GLN A 204 -3.50 -15.60 27.93
N ILE A 205 -4.68 -15.90 27.40
CA ILE A 205 -5.32 -15.13 26.33
C ILE A 205 -6.43 -14.30 27.01
N GLN A 206 -6.12 -13.05 27.39
CA GLN A 206 -7.05 -12.17 28.10
C GLN A 206 -8.26 -11.73 27.26
N LEU A 207 -8.16 -11.71 25.94
CA LEU A 207 -9.26 -11.40 25.03
C LEU A 207 -10.30 -12.53 24.99
N LEU A 208 -9.90 -13.77 25.28
CA LEU A 208 -10.71 -14.96 25.05
C LEU A 208 -11.99 -15.00 25.92
N PRO A 209 -11.94 -14.77 27.24
CA PRO A 209 -13.15 -14.82 28.07
C PRO A 209 -14.22 -13.83 27.62
N GLY A 210 -13.83 -12.60 27.25
CA GLY A 210 -14.77 -11.58 26.79
C GLY A 210 -15.43 -11.94 25.45
N MET A 211 -14.66 -12.53 24.53
CA MET A 211 -15.19 -13.00 23.24
C MET A 211 -16.15 -14.19 23.42
N LEU A 212 -15.80 -15.16 24.26
CA LEU A 212 -16.67 -16.32 24.53
C LEU A 212 -17.96 -15.90 25.24
N GLU A 213 -17.92 -14.92 26.13
CA GLU A 213 -19.11 -14.41 26.80
C GLU A 213 -20.07 -13.70 25.82
N LYS A 214 -19.53 -12.92 24.87
CA LYS A 214 -20.33 -12.34 23.78
C LYS A 214 -20.98 -13.41 22.91
N ILE A 215 -20.25 -14.47 22.56
CA ILE A 215 -20.80 -15.58 21.79
C ILE A 215 -21.89 -16.31 22.59
N LYS A 216 -21.70 -16.49 23.89
CA LYS A 216 -22.68 -17.15 24.76
C LYS A 216 -23.97 -16.35 24.91
N SER A 217 -23.86 -15.03 25.04
CA SER A 217 -25.00 -14.13 25.24
C SER A 217 -25.74 -13.81 23.93
N ASN A 218 -25.01 -13.55 22.86
CA ASN A 218 -25.55 -13.00 21.60
C ASN A 218 -25.43 -13.96 20.41
N GLY A 219 -24.81 -15.14 20.58
CA GLY A 219 -24.50 -16.08 19.50
C GLY A 219 -23.33 -15.67 18.61
N ARG A 220 -22.69 -14.52 18.88
CA ARG A 220 -21.68 -13.90 17.99
C ARG A 220 -20.56 -13.17 18.77
N PRO A 221 -19.32 -13.10 18.23
CA PRO A 221 -18.20 -12.42 18.87
C PRO A 221 -18.28 -10.89 18.78
N VAL A 222 -19.01 -10.38 17.78
CA VAL A 222 -19.21 -8.98 17.46
C VAL A 222 -20.62 -8.80 16.88
N ASP A 223 -21.16 -7.59 16.96
CA ASP A 223 -22.43 -7.24 16.33
C ASP A 223 -22.37 -7.51 14.81
N VAL A 224 -23.53 -7.77 14.20
CA VAL A 224 -23.60 -7.99 12.75
C VAL A 224 -23.19 -6.72 12.01
N GLU A 225 -22.26 -6.86 11.06
CA GLU A 225 -21.92 -5.78 10.15
C GLU A 225 -23.03 -5.66 9.09
N LYS A 226 -23.57 -4.45 8.95
CA LYS A 226 -24.76 -4.19 8.13
C LYS A 226 -24.47 -3.40 6.88
N ASP A 227 -23.53 -2.46 6.97
CA ASP A 227 -23.34 -1.43 5.94
C ASP A 227 -22.01 -1.61 5.20
N SER A 228 -21.10 -2.44 5.74
CA SER A 228 -19.77 -2.64 5.19
C SER A 228 -19.48 -4.11 4.87
N LEU A 229 -18.65 -4.35 3.85
CA LEU A 229 -18.02 -5.64 3.62
C LEU A 229 -16.87 -5.89 4.60
N LEU A 230 -16.16 -4.82 4.94
CA LEU A 230 -15.01 -4.81 5.83
C LEU A 230 -15.07 -3.58 6.73
N HIS A 231 -14.91 -3.79 8.03
CA HIS A 231 -14.68 -2.74 9.02
C HIS A 231 -13.36 -3.01 9.73
N ALA A 232 -12.46 -2.03 9.72
CA ALA A 232 -11.19 -2.09 10.42
C ALA A 232 -11.05 -0.88 11.34
N TRP A 233 -10.71 -1.12 12.59
CA TRP A 233 -10.36 -0.08 13.55
C TRP A 233 -8.93 -0.31 14.04
N VAL A 234 -8.12 0.73 14.05
CA VAL A 234 -6.68 0.66 14.29
C VAL A 234 -6.23 1.77 15.24
N ASN A 235 -5.63 1.39 16.37
CA ASN A 235 -4.92 2.28 17.27
C ASN A 235 -3.48 2.48 16.77
N GLY A 236 -3.30 3.37 15.80
CA GLY A 236 -1.99 3.68 15.21
C GLY A 236 -0.90 4.05 16.23
N PRO A 237 -1.18 4.89 17.25
CA PRO A 237 -0.20 5.21 18.29
C PRO A 237 0.34 3.99 19.03
N ALA A 238 -0.54 3.04 19.36
CA ALA A 238 -0.16 1.81 20.06
C ALA A 238 0.69 0.89 19.16
N LEU A 239 0.38 0.83 17.86
CA LEU A 239 1.13 0.03 16.89
C LEU A 239 2.55 0.55 16.60
N ASN A 240 2.82 1.83 16.85
CA ASN A 240 4.14 2.43 16.58
C ASN A 240 5.27 1.75 17.38
N VAL A 241 4.96 1.04 18.47
CA VAL A 241 5.93 0.23 19.23
C VAL A 241 6.49 -0.94 18.40
N TYR A 242 5.66 -1.54 17.55
CA TYR A 242 6.05 -2.70 16.73
C TYR A 242 6.77 -2.29 15.45
N GLN A 243 6.41 -1.14 14.90
CA GLN A 243 6.99 -0.59 13.70
C GLN A 243 7.19 0.92 13.84
N PRO A 244 8.29 1.34 14.51
CA PRO A 244 8.60 2.75 14.66
C PRO A 244 8.77 3.36 13.28
N THR A 245 7.96 4.37 12.95
CA THR A 245 8.12 5.14 11.72
C THR A 245 8.75 6.49 12.00
N ASN A 246 9.54 6.95 11.05
CA ASN A 246 10.10 8.32 11.04
C ASN A 246 9.15 9.27 10.29
N LEU A 247 7.84 9.00 10.32
CA LEU A 247 6.86 9.88 9.69
C LEU A 247 6.74 11.16 10.53
N PRO A 248 6.54 12.33 9.88
CA PRO A 248 6.45 13.61 10.57
C PRO A 248 5.22 13.69 11.49
N VAL A 249 4.15 12.97 11.15
CA VAL A 249 2.96 12.86 11.98
C VAL A 249 2.89 11.46 12.58
N LYS A 250 2.62 11.39 13.89
CA LYS A 250 2.34 10.11 14.56
C LYS A 250 1.11 9.48 13.94
N PHE A 251 1.07 8.15 13.87
CA PHE A 251 -0.11 7.46 13.36
C PHE A 251 -1.35 7.81 14.18
N PRO A 252 -2.50 8.10 13.53
CA PRO A 252 -3.75 8.38 14.21
C PRO A 252 -4.47 7.09 14.62
N ILE A 253 -5.49 7.21 15.47
CA ILE A 253 -6.54 6.19 15.55
C ILE A 253 -7.31 6.25 14.24
N THR A 254 -7.52 5.10 13.59
CA THR A 254 -8.10 5.04 12.25
C THR A 254 -9.28 4.09 12.22
N ASP A 255 -10.41 4.55 11.71
CA ASP A 255 -11.60 3.75 11.40
C ASP A 255 -11.76 3.67 9.89
N ILE A 256 -11.91 2.46 9.35
CA ILE A 256 -11.92 2.17 7.91
C ILE A 256 -13.11 1.28 7.61
N THR A 257 -13.96 1.72 6.70
CA THR A 257 -15.05 0.89 6.15
C THR A 257 -14.91 0.73 4.64
N LEU A 258 -15.25 -0.46 4.15
CA LEU A 258 -15.38 -0.74 2.72
C LEU A 258 -16.80 -1.25 2.47
N ALA A 259 -17.63 -0.45 1.82
CA ALA A 259 -19.00 -0.79 1.47
C ALA A 259 -19.13 -1.06 -0.04
N ASN A 260 -20.06 -1.93 -0.41
CA ASN A 260 -20.39 -2.19 -1.79
C ASN A 260 -21.59 -1.35 -2.23
N HIS A 261 -21.48 -0.67 -3.37
CA HIS A 261 -22.53 0.18 -3.93
C HIS A 261 -22.69 -0.08 -5.42
N LYS A 262 -23.32 -1.20 -5.77
CA LYS A 262 -23.74 -1.65 -7.11
C LYS A 262 -22.66 -1.58 -8.19
N ASP A 263 -22.30 -0.37 -8.59
CA ASP A 263 -21.35 -0.03 -9.64
C ASP A 263 -19.95 0.32 -9.11
N TYR A 264 -19.78 0.56 -7.80
CA TYR A 264 -18.49 0.89 -7.18
C TYR A 264 -18.41 0.42 -5.72
N PHE A 265 -17.20 0.43 -5.17
CA PHE A 265 -16.93 0.29 -3.75
C PHE A 265 -16.70 1.66 -3.12
N ARG A 266 -17.28 1.89 -1.94
CA ARG A 266 -17.02 3.06 -1.13
C ARG A 266 -16.07 2.71 -0.01
N THR A 267 -14.91 3.34 0.01
CA THR A 267 -14.00 3.29 1.16
C THR A 267 -14.19 4.58 1.96
N SER A 268 -14.45 4.47 3.26
CA SER A 268 -14.44 5.62 4.17
C SER A 268 -13.34 5.43 5.20
N VAL A 269 -12.57 6.49 5.46
CA VAL A 269 -11.50 6.48 6.45
C VAL A 269 -11.64 7.69 7.35
N LYS A 270 -11.78 7.47 8.65
CA LYS A 270 -11.72 8.51 9.68
C LYS A 270 -10.39 8.39 10.42
N MET A 271 -9.67 9.49 10.56
CA MET A 271 -8.37 9.54 11.23
C MET A 271 -8.42 10.56 12.36
N ASP A 272 -8.25 10.07 13.59
CA ASP A 272 -8.25 10.85 14.82
C ASP A 272 -6.81 10.97 15.36
N PHE A 273 -6.26 12.18 15.28
CA PHE A 273 -4.90 12.51 15.69
C PHE A 273 -4.87 12.97 17.16
N ALA A 274 -3.81 12.59 17.89
CA ALA A 274 -3.65 12.99 19.29
C ALA A 274 -3.30 14.48 19.47
N GLU A 275 -2.71 15.10 18.44
CA GLU A 275 -2.26 16.48 18.43
C GLU A 275 -2.87 17.21 17.23
N PRO A 276 -3.16 18.53 17.33
CA PRO A 276 -3.64 19.31 16.21
C PRO A 276 -2.69 19.25 15.01
N LEU A 277 -3.30 19.10 13.84
CA LEU A 277 -2.60 18.96 12.57
C LEU A 277 -1.93 20.25 12.07
N ASN A 278 -2.32 21.39 12.63
CA ASN A 278 -1.83 22.73 12.29
C ASN A 278 -1.90 23.05 10.78
N MET A 279 -2.94 22.54 10.12
CA MET A 279 -3.19 22.80 8.70
C MET A 279 -3.81 24.17 8.51
N THR A 280 -3.31 24.92 7.53
CA THR A 280 -3.94 26.17 7.06
C THR A 280 -4.48 25.94 5.66
N LEU A 281 -5.80 25.99 5.50
CA LEU A 281 -6.47 25.76 4.21
C LEU A 281 -6.66 27.06 3.44
N ASP A 282 -5.58 27.57 2.86
CA ASP A 282 -5.61 28.77 2.01
C ASP A 282 -6.59 28.60 0.84
N PRO A 283 -7.20 29.68 0.31
CA PRO A 283 -8.01 29.60 -0.91
C PRO A 283 -7.25 28.91 -2.04
N TRP A 284 -7.93 28.01 -2.77
CA TRP A 284 -7.31 27.26 -3.85
C TRP A 284 -6.77 28.21 -4.94
N GLN A 285 -5.50 28.03 -5.32
CA GLN A 285 -4.87 28.74 -6.43
C GLN A 285 -4.70 27.78 -7.62
N VAL A 286 -5.82 27.26 -8.12
CA VAL A 286 -5.80 26.30 -9.24
C VAL A 286 -5.27 27.00 -10.50
N PRO A 287 -4.21 26.49 -11.16
CA PRO A 287 -3.66 27.11 -12.35
C PRO A 287 -4.47 26.73 -13.59
N THR A 288 -5.69 27.27 -13.70
CA THR A 288 -6.68 26.93 -14.77
C THR A 288 -6.18 27.18 -16.18
N ASN A 289 -5.18 28.05 -16.36
CA ASN A 289 -4.58 28.36 -17.67
C ASN A 289 -3.39 27.44 -18.03
N LEU A 290 -2.95 26.56 -17.12
CA LEU A 290 -1.80 25.67 -17.32
C LEU A 290 -2.19 24.18 -17.35
N ILE A 291 -3.43 23.87 -16.95
CA ILE A 291 -3.98 22.52 -16.94
C ILE A 291 -5.09 22.45 -17.99
N HIS A 292 -4.97 21.47 -18.89
CA HIS A 292 -5.83 21.32 -20.06
C HIS A 292 -6.39 19.90 -20.14
N ASP A 293 -7.55 19.77 -20.77
CA ASP A 293 -8.13 18.48 -21.16
C ASP A 293 -7.35 17.90 -22.38
N PRO A 294 -7.33 16.58 -22.67
CA PRO A 294 -8.06 15.45 -22.07
C PRO A 294 -7.41 14.89 -20.79
N LEU A 295 -7.97 15.17 -19.61
CA LEU A 295 -7.46 14.68 -18.33
C LEU A 295 -7.94 13.26 -18.03
N ILE A 296 -7.02 12.41 -17.56
CA ILE A 296 -7.32 11.08 -17.03
C ILE A 296 -6.97 10.95 -15.54
N PHE A 297 -6.33 11.99 -14.99
CA PHE A 297 -5.99 12.12 -13.59
C PHE A 297 -5.91 13.60 -13.22
N PHE A 298 -6.48 13.95 -12.07
CA PHE A 298 -6.33 15.24 -11.43
C PHE A 298 -6.17 15.03 -9.92
N LEU A 299 -5.25 15.76 -9.31
CA LEU A 299 -5.01 15.82 -7.87
C LEU A 299 -4.94 17.28 -7.46
N GLY A 300 -5.59 17.63 -6.36
CA GLY A 300 -5.41 18.88 -5.63
C GLY A 300 -5.20 18.58 -4.16
N VAL A 301 -4.13 19.12 -3.58
CA VAL A 301 -3.88 19.06 -2.14
C VAL A 301 -3.49 20.43 -1.60
N ARG A 302 -3.98 20.80 -0.42
CA ARG A 302 -3.60 22.04 0.27
C ARG A 302 -3.46 21.85 1.78
N GLY A 303 -2.79 22.78 2.45
CA GLY A 303 -2.61 22.77 3.90
C GLY A 303 -1.51 21.82 4.41
N ILE A 304 -0.72 21.24 3.50
CA ILE A 304 0.30 20.24 3.81
C ILE A 304 1.71 20.82 3.96
N GLY A 305 1.90 22.11 3.68
CA GLY A 305 3.20 22.79 3.78
C GLY A 305 3.91 22.57 5.13
N PRO A 306 3.23 22.72 6.28
CA PRO A 306 3.81 22.44 7.60
C PRO A 306 4.31 21.00 7.78
N TRP A 307 3.62 20.02 7.18
CA TRP A 307 4.05 18.61 7.24
C TRP A 307 5.23 18.36 6.30
N LEU A 308 5.21 18.96 5.10
CA LEU A 308 6.29 18.85 4.14
C LEU A 308 7.61 19.40 4.71
N LYS A 309 7.56 20.48 5.49
CA LYS A 309 8.71 21.07 6.21
C LYS A 309 9.35 20.14 7.24
N GLN A 310 8.68 19.09 7.69
CA GLN A 310 9.21 18.17 8.70
C GLN A 310 10.04 17.03 8.10
N PHE A 311 9.96 16.81 6.79
CA PHE A 311 10.77 15.79 6.14
C PHE A 311 12.24 16.24 6.03
N PRO A 312 13.22 15.38 6.37
CA PRO A 312 14.64 15.72 6.27
C PRO A 312 15.05 16.19 4.88
N GLN A 313 14.47 15.61 3.82
CA GLN A 313 14.76 15.95 2.44
C GLN A 313 14.34 17.39 2.13
N THR A 314 13.19 17.84 2.65
CA THR A 314 12.68 19.21 2.47
C THR A 314 13.49 20.21 3.30
N GLN A 315 13.78 19.88 4.57
CA GLN A 315 14.62 20.72 5.43
C GLN A 315 16.00 20.94 4.82
N ALA A 316 16.56 19.90 4.21
CA ALA A 316 17.83 19.96 3.55
C ALA A 316 17.82 20.86 2.29
N LEU A 317 16.66 21.28 1.78
CA LEU A 317 16.55 22.28 0.70
C LEU A 317 16.67 23.73 1.22
N ASN A 318 16.53 23.95 2.53
CA ASN A 318 16.64 25.26 3.19
C ASN A 318 15.83 26.37 2.47
N LEU A 319 14.60 26.06 2.10
CA LEU A 319 13.70 26.99 1.42
C LEU A 319 12.94 27.84 2.44
N ASP A 320 12.86 29.15 2.20
CA ASP A 320 12.14 30.10 3.06
C ASP A 320 10.65 29.73 3.18
N THR A 321 10.05 29.39 2.04
CA THR A 321 8.65 28.97 1.94
C THR A 321 8.54 27.63 1.23
N ILE A 322 7.81 26.69 1.83
CA ILE A 322 7.38 25.46 1.18
C ILE A 322 5.97 25.69 0.66
N PRO A 323 5.69 25.37 -0.63
CA PRO A 323 4.34 25.49 -1.16
C PRO A 323 3.33 24.76 -0.28
N ASN A 324 2.23 25.44 0.02
CA ASN A 324 1.16 24.86 0.83
C ASN A 324 0.11 24.14 -0.03
N GLN A 325 0.16 24.29 -1.36
CA GLN A 325 -0.75 23.66 -2.31
C GLN A 325 0.04 22.96 -3.42
N TYR A 326 -0.48 21.84 -3.91
CA TYR A 326 0.04 21.13 -5.06
C TYR A 326 -1.12 20.63 -5.91
N PHE A 327 -0.95 20.71 -7.23
CA PHE A 327 -1.86 20.13 -8.20
C PHE A 327 -1.10 19.15 -9.06
N GLY A 328 -1.65 17.96 -9.27
CA GLY A 328 -1.10 16.93 -10.13
C GLY A 328 -2.07 16.60 -11.24
N TRP A 329 -1.57 16.26 -12.42
CA TRP A 329 -2.44 15.78 -13.49
C TRP A 329 -1.71 14.84 -14.44
N ALA A 330 -2.52 14.10 -15.20
CA ALA A 330 -2.05 13.35 -16.34
C ALA A 330 -3.08 13.39 -17.47
N MET A 331 -2.59 13.39 -18.70
CA MET A 331 -3.44 13.43 -19.89
C MET A 331 -3.58 12.06 -20.57
N ASP A 332 -4.68 11.89 -21.30
CA ASP A 332 -4.90 10.73 -22.15
C ASP A 332 -3.84 10.65 -23.25
N LYS A 333 -3.53 9.42 -23.69
CA LYS A 333 -2.66 9.10 -24.85
C LYS A 333 -1.23 9.65 -24.82
N VAL A 334 -0.79 10.31 -23.75
CA VAL A 334 0.62 10.69 -23.56
C VAL A 334 1.27 9.70 -22.58
N PRO A 335 2.07 8.73 -23.06
CA PRO A 335 2.64 7.71 -22.19
C PRO A 335 3.52 8.35 -21.11
N LEU A 336 3.40 7.85 -19.87
CA LEU A 336 4.22 8.25 -18.71
C LEU A 336 4.11 9.74 -18.32
N GLU A 337 3.22 10.52 -18.95
CA GLU A 337 3.03 11.91 -18.58
C GLU A 337 2.44 12.01 -17.18
N THR A 338 3.07 12.83 -16.36
CA THR A 338 2.62 13.19 -15.03
C THR A 338 3.24 14.53 -14.73
N SER A 339 2.39 15.50 -14.49
CA SER A 339 2.79 16.85 -14.13
C SER A 339 2.39 17.12 -12.68
N ILE A 340 3.22 17.84 -11.96
CA ILE A 340 2.93 18.38 -10.64
C ILE A 340 3.26 19.87 -10.68
N ILE A 341 2.39 20.71 -10.18
CA ILE A 341 2.58 22.16 -10.11
C ILE A 341 2.22 22.68 -8.72
N ALA A 342 2.96 23.68 -8.27
CA ALA A 342 2.71 24.33 -6.99
C ALA A 342 2.77 25.85 -7.14
N PRO A 343 1.82 26.62 -6.57
CA PRO A 343 1.96 28.08 -6.47
C PRO A 343 3.15 28.42 -5.58
N VAL A 344 3.95 29.39 -6.00
CA VAL A 344 5.16 29.84 -5.29
C VAL A 344 5.18 31.36 -5.18
N GLN A 345 5.88 31.86 -4.17
CA GLN A 345 6.18 33.29 -4.04
C GLN A 345 7.61 33.53 -4.54
N ASN A 346 7.83 34.66 -5.23
CA ASN A 346 9.14 35.06 -5.75
C ASN A 346 9.84 33.95 -6.58
N GLY A 347 9.14 33.42 -7.60
CA GLY A 347 9.55 32.19 -8.28
C GLY A 347 10.95 32.23 -8.90
N THR A 348 11.35 33.39 -9.45
CA THR A 348 12.70 33.58 -10.02
C THR A 348 13.80 33.41 -8.96
N ASN A 349 13.63 34.03 -7.79
CA ASN A 349 14.60 33.93 -6.69
C ASN A 349 14.66 32.49 -6.16
N LEU A 350 13.49 31.86 -6.00
CA LEU A 350 13.39 30.46 -5.60
C LEU A 350 14.16 29.55 -6.57
N MET A 351 14.02 29.75 -7.87
CA MET A 351 14.74 28.95 -8.87
C MET A 351 16.24 29.21 -8.91
N GLN A 352 16.67 30.46 -8.68
CA GLN A 352 18.09 30.80 -8.54
C GLN A 352 18.73 30.12 -7.33
N GLN A 353 17.98 29.93 -6.24
CA GLN A 353 18.42 29.17 -5.07
C GLN A 353 18.40 27.65 -5.34
N LEU A 354 17.30 27.13 -5.90
CA LEU A 354 17.10 25.70 -6.13
C LEU A 354 18.07 25.11 -7.17
N GLY A 355 18.36 25.83 -8.25
CA GLY A 355 19.20 25.35 -9.34
C GLY A 355 20.55 24.80 -8.86
N PRO A 356 21.45 25.65 -8.33
CA PRO A 356 22.75 25.22 -7.84
C PRO A 356 22.67 24.16 -6.73
N LEU A 357 21.69 24.28 -5.84
CA LEU A 357 21.51 23.35 -4.71
C LEU A 357 21.18 21.93 -5.18
N LEU A 358 20.22 21.79 -6.10
CA LEU A 358 19.81 20.49 -6.63
C LEU A 358 20.93 19.86 -7.47
N LEU A 359 21.63 20.66 -8.29
CA LEU A 359 22.78 20.18 -9.06
C LEU A 359 23.87 19.63 -8.15
N SER A 360 24.30 20.40 -7.14
CA SER A 360 25.36 20.00 -6.20
C SER A 360 24.98 18.75 -5.41
N ARG A 361 23.71 18.61 -5.00
CA ARG A 361 23.25 17.47 -4.22
C ARG A 361 23.09 16.19 -5.05
N TYR A 362 22.52 16.28 -6.24
CA TYR A 362 22.08 15.09 -6.97
C TYR A 362 23.03 14.65 -8.07
N ASN A 363 23.77 15.54 -8.74
CA ASN A 363 24.67 15.16 -9.83
C ASN A 363 25.70 14.08 -9.44
N PRO A 364 26.32 14.10 -8.24
CA PRO A 364 27.23 13.03 -7.84
C PRO A 364 26.58 11.64 -7.83
N PHE A 365 25.32 11.55 -7.39
CA PHE A 365 24.56 10.31 -7.39
C PHE A 365 24.14 9.90 -8.82
N LEU A 366 23.68 10.85 -9.63
CA LEU A 366 23.25 10.59 -11.01
C LEU A 366 24.42 10.10 -11.87
N GLU A 367 25.61 10.68 -11.68
CA GLU A 367 26.86 10.27 -12.32
C GLU A 367 27.27 8.86 -11.88
N GLN A 368 27.28 8.59 -10.57
CA GLN A 368 27.56 7.26 -10.02
C GLN A 368 26.63 6.18 -10.59
N LYS A 369 25.37 6.53 -10.87
CA LYS A 369 24.36 5.62 -11.42
C LYS A 369 24.33 5.59 -12.95
N HIS A 370 25.12 6.43 -13.63
CA HIS A 370 25.10 6.60 -15.09
C HIS A 370 23.69 6.88 -15.65
N ILE A 371 22.90 7.68 -14.94
CA ILE A 371 21.52 8.03 -15.31
C ILE A 371 21.38 9.51 -15.71
N GLY A 372 22.44 10.09 -16.27
CA GLY A 372 22.46 11.46 -16.75
C GLY A 372 22.86 12.49 -15.69
N GLN A 373 22.43 13.74 -15.87
CA GLN A 373 22.78 14.87 -15.01
C GLN A 373 21.69 15.95 -15.00
N LEU A 374 21.62 16.73 -13.93
CA LEU A 374 20.82 17.95 -13.87
C LEU A 374 21.60 19.12 -14.50
N LEU A 375 20.90 19.89 -15.32
CA LEU A 375 21.38 21.11 -15.98
C LEU A 375 20.53 22.29 -15.50
N TRP A 376 21.18 23.36 -15.06
CA TRP A 376 20.51 24.60 -14.68
C TRP A 376 20.54 25.60 -15.84
N LYS A 377 19.38 25.89 -16.42
CA LYS A 377 19.20 26.87 -17.50
C LYS A 377 18.68 28.18 -16.92
N THR A 378 19.59 29.03 -16.46
CA THR A 378 19.32 30.34 -15.85
C THR A 378 18.35 31.19 -16.67
N ASN A 379 18.61 31.34 -17.97
CA ASN A 379 17.81 32.17 -18.87
C ASN A 379 16.36 31.69 -19.07
N GLN A 380 16.07 30.44 -18.69
CA GLN A 380 14.75 29.82 -18.85
C GLN A 380 14.06 29.52 -17.52
N ASN A 381 14.70 29.86 -16.39
CA ASN A 381 14.30 29.44 -15.05
C ASN A 381 13.91 27.95 -15.00
N GLN A 382 14.75 27.10 -15.59
CA GLN A 382 14.48 25.67 -15.77
C GLN A 382 15.66 24.81 -15.29
N ILE A 383 15.38 23.80 -14.47
CA ILE A 383 16.28 22.69 -14.18
C ILE A 383 15.85 21.51 -15.04
N LEU A 384 16.75 21.01 -15.88
CA LEU A 384 16.50 19.90 -16.80
C LEU A 384 17.32 18.69 -16.38
N TRP A 385 16.71 17.51 -16.26
CA TRP A 385 17.43 16.26 -16.16
C TRP A 385 17.74 15.73 -17.58
N ALA A 386 18.99 15.90 -18.00
CA ALA A 386 19.50 15.46 -19.29
C ALA A 386 20.13 14.06 -19.21
N GLY A 387 20.09 13.31 -20.31
CA GLY A 387 20.73 12.00 -20.44
C GLY A 387 19.85 10.79 -20.09
N LEU A 388 18.55 10.99 -19.89
CA LEU A 388 17.59 9.90 -19.77
C LEU A 388 17.08 9.46 -21.16
N PRO A 389 16.89 8.15 -21.39
CA PRO A 389 16.25 7.68 -22.62
C PRO A 389 14.76 8.01 -22.59
N MET A 390 14.25 8.61 -23.67
CA MET A 390 12.83 8.92 -23.92
C MET A 390 12.17 9.94 -22.97
N LEU A 391 12.75 10.23 -21.80
CA LEU A 391 12.22 11.19 -20.83
C LEU A 391 12.98 12.53 -20.88
N SER A 392 12.28 13.61 -20.55
CA SER A 392 12.91 14.92 -20.36
C SER A 392 12.37 15.61 -19.09
N PRO A 393 12.64 15.03 -17.90
CA PRO A 393 12.13 15.60 -16.67
C PRO A 393 12.68 17.00 -16.45
N ASN A 394 11.79 17.95 -16.18
CA ASN A 394 12.22 19.31 -15.91
C ASN A 394 11.36 19.98 -14.84
N LEU A 395 12.01 20.85 -14.07
CA LEU A 395 11.39 21.74 -13.10
C LEU A 395 11.50 23.16 -13.66
N LYS A 396 10.37 23.80 -13.93
CA LYS A 396 10.32 25.10 -14.62
C LYS A 396 9.36 26.07 -13.94
N LEU A 397 9.78 27.33 -13.90
CA LEU A 397 8.93 28.44 -13.48
C LEU A 397 7.97 28.86 -14.59
N TYR A 398 6.71 29.03 -14.23
CA TYR A 398 5.64 29.56 -15.07
C TYR A 398 5.01 30.77 -14.37
N SER A 399 5.04 31.93 -15.01
CA SER A 399 4.40 33.14 -14.50
C SER A 399 3.07 33.36 -15.22
N ALA A 400 2.01 33.52 -14.44
CA ALA A 400 0.66 33.83 -14.93
C ALA A 400 0.10 35.06 -14.18
N PRO A 401 -0.96 35.71 -14.69
CA PRO A 401 -1.60 36.81 -13.97
C PRO A 401 -2.09 36.44 -12.56
N SER A 402 -2.39 35.17 -12.32
CA SER A 402 -2.81 34.63 -11.02
C SER A 402 -1.65 34.36 -10.05
N GLY A 403 -0.40 34.46 -10.50
CA GLY A 403 0.79 34.22 -9.68
C GLY A 403 1.87 33.41 -10.39
N ASP A 404 2.97 33.19 -9.67
CA ASP A 404 4.06 32.32 -10.11
C ASP A 404 3.79 30.87 -9.70
N PHE A 405 4.13 29.95 -10.59
CA PHE A 405 3.95 28.51 -10.40
C PHE A 405 5.22 27.75 -10.74
N LEU A 406 5.57 26.79 -9.90
CA LEU A 406 6.67 25.88 -10.12
C LEU A 406 6.13 24.53 -10.59
N ARG A 407 6.46 24.13 -11.82
CA ARG A 407 5.97 22.88 -12.43
C ARG A 407 7.11 21.88 -12.61
N LEU A 408 6.89 20.67 -12.12
CA LEU A 408 7.65 19.47 -12.46
C LEU A 408 6.87 18.68 -13.52
N GLU A 409 7.52 18.38 -14.64
CA GLU A 409 6.95 17.56 -15.71
C GLU A 409 7.98 16.55 -16.21
N VAL A 410 7.53 15.36 -16.61
CA VAL A 410 8.41 14.25 -17.08
C VAL A 410 8.51 14.20 -18.61
N PHE A 411 7.49 14.73 -19.29
CA PHE A 411 7.36 14.80 -20.74
C PHE A 411 6.92 16.21 -21.17
N PRO A 412 7.31 16.67 -22.38
CA PRO A 412 6.76 17.88 -22.95
C PRO A 412 5.26 17.75 -23.15
N ASN A 413 4.52 18.77 -22.72
CA ASN A 413 3.07 18.83 -22.87
C ASN A 413 2.70 19.05 -24.35
N PRO A 414 1.80 18.25 -24.97
CA PRO A 414 1.20 18.63 -26.24
C PRO A 414 0.54 20.01 -26.14
N ALA A 415 0.52 20.75 -27.25
CA ALA A 415 -0.10 22.07 -27.32
C ALA A 415 -1.64 21.94 -27.39
N VAL A 416 -2.25 21.39 -26.35
CA VAL A 416 -3.72 21.32 -26.22
C VAL A 416 -4.21 22.58 -25.52
N LYS A 417 -5.35 23.11 -25.98
CA LYS A 417 -5.91 24.39 -25.53
C LYS A 417 -7.25 24.25 -24.81
N ASP A 418 -7.80 23.05 -24.74
CA ASP A 418 -9.08 22.83 -24.09
C ASP A 418 -8.98 23.16 -22.60
N PRO A 419 -9.96 23.89 -22.05
CA PRO A 419 -9.89 24.34 -20.66
C PRO A 419 -10.06 23.16 -19.70
N LEU A 420 -9.54 23.31 -18.48
CA LEU A 420 -9.82 22.40 -17.36
C LEU A 420 -11.35 22.21 -17.20
N PRO A 421 -11.86 20.96 -17.11
CA PRO A 421 -13.28 20.70 -16.93
C PRO A 421 -13.87 21.42 -15.71
N THR A 422 -15.02 22.09 -15.92
CA THR A 422 -15.69 22.89 -14.89
C THR A 422 -16.23 22.06 -13.72
N GLU A 423 -16.50 20.79 -13.95
CA GLU A 423 -16.99 19.84 -12.95
C GLU A 423 -15.93 19.60 -11.87
N ILE A 424 -14.65 19.48 -12.26
CA ILE A 424 -13.53 19.31 -11.34
C ILE A 424 -13.40 20.56 -10.46
N LEU A 425 -13.46 21.75 -11.07
CA LEU A 425 -13.42 23.01 -10.35
C LEU A 425 -14.59 23.14 -9.37
N THR A 426 -15.79 22.77 -9.79
CA THR A 426 -16.99 22.81 -8.93
C THR A 426 -16.82 21.91 -7.72
N GLN A 427 -16.32 20.69 -7.90
CA GLN A 427 -16.10 19.75 -6.79
C GLN A 427 -15.07 20.28 -5.78
N ILE A 428 -13.96 20.85 -6.26
CA ILE A 428 -12.88 21.37 -5.41
C ILE A 428 -13.32 22.64 -4.66
N MET A 429 -14.01 23.54 -5.36
CA MET A 429 -14.37 24.86 -4.84
C MET A 429 -15.62 24.83 -3.96
N SER A 430 -16.45 23.79 -4.07
CA SER A 430 -17.71 23.67 -3.29
C SER A 430 -17.52 23.46 -1.79
N LYS A 431 -16.32 23.07 -1.33
CA LYS A 431 -16.05 22.71 0.07
C LYS A 431 -14.89 23.51 0.64
N THR A 432 -15.16 24.31 1.66
CA THR A 432 -14.14 25.13 2.33
C THR A 432 -13.16 24.32 3.18
N ASN A 433 -13.58 23.16 3.67
CA ASN A 433 -12.77 22.26 4.51
C ASN A 433 -12.08 21.12 3.73
N LEU A 434 -12.14 21.15 2.40
CA LEU A 434 -11.45 20.22 1.53
C LEU A 434 -9.94 20.48 1.58
N PHE A 435 -9.13 19.47 1.88
CA PHE A 435 -7.67 19.57 1.82
C PHE A 435 -7.06 18.64 0.77
N TYR A 436 -7.79 17.59 0.36
CA TYR A 436 -7.36 16.62 -0.64
C TYR A 436 -8.52 16.30 -1.59
N TYR A 437 -8.23 16.28 -2.88
CA TYR A 437 -9.12 15.81 -3.92
C TYR A 437 -8.28 15.06 -4.94
N ASP A 438 -8.66 13.84 -5.28
CA ASP A 438 -8.19 13.19 -6.49
C ASP A 438 -9.34 12.61 -7.31
N TRP A 439 -9.10 12.54 -8.60
CA TRP A 439 -9.94 11.85 -9.55
C TRP A 439 -9.05 11.24 -10.63
N GLU A 440 -9.37 10.02 -11.06
CA GLU A 440 -8.75 9.36 -12.19
C GLU A 440 -9.72 8.46 -12.93
N VAL A 441 -9.45 8.26 -14.22
CA VAL A 441 -9.93 7.09 -14.97
C VAL A 441 -8.93 5.96 -14.73
N THR A 442 -9.23 5.08 -13.78
CA THR A 442 -8.26 4.09 -13.28
C THR A 442 -7.73 3.19 -14.40
N GLY A 443 -8.58 2.75 -15.33
CA GLY A 443 -8.17 1.91 -16.46
C GLY A 443 -7.14 2.56 -17.40
N GLU A 444 -7.24 3.88 -17.59
CA GLU A 444 -6.35 4.66 -18.46
C GLU A 444 -5.08 5.11 -17.72
N ARG A 445 -5.20 5.43 -16.43
CA ARG A 445 -4.07 5.86 -15.60
C ARG A 445 -3.12 4.71 -15.23
N LEU A 446 -3.65 3.50 -15.09
CA LEU A 446 -2.91 2.31 -14.68
C LEU A 446 -1.72 1.96 -15.59
N PRO A 447 -1.84 1.94 -16.93
CA PRO A 447 -0.69 1.75 -17.82
C PRO A 447 0.43 2.79 -17.64
N GLN A 448 0.09 4.07 -17.42
CA GLN A 448 1.07 5.14 -17.22
C GLN A 448 1.87 4.93 -15.93
N LEU A 449 1.19 4.64 -14.80
CA LEU A 449 1.85 4.41 -13.52
C LEU A 449 2.67 3.11 -13.50
N ARG A 450 2.19 2.05 -14.17
CA ARG A 450 2.97 0.82 -14.38
C ARG A 450 4.24 1.09 -15.15
N GLY A 451 4.15 1.82 -16.26
CA GLY A 451 5.31 2.18 -17.07
C GLY A 451 6.33 3.01 -16.28
N LEU A 452 5.87 3.98 -15.48
CA LEU A 452 6.73 4.78 -14.60
C LEU A 452 7.40 3.91 -13.52
N SER A 453 6.67 2.98 -12.91
CA SER A 453 7.22 2.03 -11.94
C SER A 453 8.28 1.12 -12.56
N ASP A 454 8.02 0.58 -13.76
CA ASP A 454 8.95 -0.33 -14.42
C ASP A 454 10.20 0.43 -14.91
N PHE A 455 10.04 1.65 -15.41
CA PHE A 455 11.14 2.55 -15.74
C PHE A 455 12.01 2.88 -14.52
N TYR A 456 11.38 3.23 -13.38
CA TYR A 456 12.09 3.41 -12.12
C TYR A 456 12.91 2.18 -11.74
N CYS A 457 12.37 0.98 -11.93
CA CYS A 457 13.11 -0.26 -11.64
C CYS A 457 14.32 -0.45 -12.54
N ILE A 458 14.17 -0.15 -13.84
CA ILE A 458 15.27 -0.20 -14.82
C ILE A 458 16.40 0.74 -14.39
N LEU A 459 16.09 2.02 -14.14
CA LEU A 459 17.09 3.02 -13.70
C LEU A 459 17.73 2.67 -12.35
N SER A 460 16.95 2.08 -11.45
CA SER A 460 17.43 1.70 -10.12
C SER A 460 18.20 0.38 -10.09
N GLY A 461 18.29 -0.33 -11.22
CA GLY A 461 18.83 -1.69 -11.29
C GLY A 461 18.03 -2.72 -10.46
N LYS A 462 16.77 -2.43 -10.15
CA LYS A 462 15.86 -3.30 -9.41
C LYS A 462 15.13 -4.25 -10.35
N ALA A 463 14.65 -5.39 -9.85
CA ALA A 463 13.76 -6.25 -10.61
C ALA A 463 12.38 -5.58 -10.78
N PHE A 464 11.79 -5.78 -11.95
CA PHE A 464 10.43 -5.38 -12.28
C PHE A 464 9.55 -6.63 -12.47
N VAL A 465 8.23 -6.44 -12.41
CA VAL A 465 7.27 -7.54 -12.58
C VAL A 465 7.12 -7.81 -14.08
N GLY A 466 7.50 -9.00 -14.53
CA GLY A 466 7.44 -9.37 -15.93
C GLY A 466 6.00 -9.56 -16.46
N PRO A 467 5.82 -9.54 -17.80
CA PRO A 467 4.50 -9.65 -18.44
C PRO A 467 3.79 -10.98 -18.16
N ASN A 468 4.54 -12.04 -17.84
CA ASN A 468 3.99 -13.37 -17.59
C ASN A 468 3.47 -13.57 -16.17
N ALA A 469 3.71 -12.64 -15.24
CA ALA A 469 3.20 -12.75 -13.87
C ALA A 469 1.66 -12.74 -13.87
N LEU A 470 1.02 -13.58 -13.05
CA LEU A 470 -0.45 -13.67 -13.04
C LEU A 470 -1.10 -12.35 -12.65
N VAL A 471 -0.52 -11.60 -11.71
CA VAL A 471 -0.99 -10.26 -11.35
C VAL A 471 -0.90 -9.27 -12.53
N GLN A 472 0.08 -9.45 -13.43
CA GLN A 472 0.22 -8.61 -14.61
C GLN A 472 -0.88 -8.94 -15.63
N LYS A 473 -1.09 -10.23 -15.92
CA LYS A 473 -2.20 -10.69 -16.78
C LYS A 473 -3.57 -10.26 -16.25
N TRP A 474 -3.76 -10.36 -14.93
CA TRP A 474 -4.96 -9.89 -14.25
C TRP A 474 -5.18 -8.39 -14.45
N LEU A 475 -4.16 -7.56 -14.22
CA LEU A 475 -4.26 -6.11 -14.46
C LEU A 475 -4.57 -5.77 -15.92
N ASP A 476 -4.05 -6.53 -16.89
CA ASP A 476 -4.31 -6.29 -18.32
C ASP A 476 -5.79 -6.57 -18.69
N VAL A 477 -6.41 -7.59 -18.09
CA VAL A 477 -7.85 -7.90 -18.30
C VAL A 477 -8.75 -6.98 -17.47
N MET A 478 -8.29 -6.56 -16.29
CA MET A 478 -9.06 -5.67 -15.40
C MET A 478 -9.09 -4.23 -15.89
N ALA A 479 -7.99 -3.70 -16.43
CA ALA A 479 -7.88 -2.30 -16.84
C ALA A 479 -9.11 -1.76 -17.62
N PRO A 480 -9.61 -2.40 -18.70
CA PRO A 480 -10.77 -1.90 -19.44
C PRO A 480 -12.08 -1.95 -18.65
N LYS A 481 -12.12 -2.66 -17.51
CA LYS A 481 -13.28 -2.77 -16.61
C LYS A 481 -13.20 -1.79 -15.44
N LEU A 482 -12.12 -1.02 -15.31
CA LEU A 482 -11.94 -0.05 -14.23
C LEU A 482 -12.40 1.34 -14.72
N GLY A 483 -13.43 1.87 -14.07
CA GLY A 483 -13.94 3.21 -14.33
C GLY A 483 -13.27 4.28 -13.48
N ASN A 484 -14.04 5.29 -13.11
CA ASN A 484 -13.57 6.39 -12.27
C ASN A 484 -13.21 5.92 -10.86
N CYS A 485 -12.13 6.47 -10.32
CA CYS A 485 -11.79 6.48 -8.91
C CYS A 485 -11.71 7.93 -8.46
N GLY A 486 -12.46 8.31 -7.42
CA GLY A 486 -12.41 9.65 -6.86
C GLY A 486 -12.32 9.61 -5.35
N THR A 487 -11.38 10.35 -4.77
CA THR A 487 -11.16 10.45 -3.33
C THR A 487 -11.26 11.89 -2.88
N VAL A 488 -12.01 12.12 -1.81
CA VAL A 488 -12.17 13.41 -1.17
C VAL A 488 -11.67 13.32 0.26
N GLY A 489 -10.76 14.21 0.64
CA GLY A 489 -10.25 14.36 2.01
C GLY A 489 -10.67 15.71 2.60
N THR A 490 -11.32 15.69 3.75
CA THR A 490 -11.80 16.87 4.48
C THR A 490 -11.20 16.96 5.87
N VAL A 491 -10.89 18.18 6.31
CA VAL A 491 -10.57 18.50 7.70
C VAL A 491 -11.90 18.73 8.42
N THR A 492 -12.26 17.85 9.34
CA THR A 492 -13.53 17.94 10.10
C THR A 492 -13.33 18.60 11.45
N SER A 493 -12.12 18.52 12.00
CA SER A 493 -11.67 19.27 13.18
C SER A 493 -10.15 19.47 13.14
N PRO A 494 -9.55 20.26 14.05
CA PRO A 494 -8.09 20.42 14.11
C PRO A 494 -7.30 19.11 14.27
N THR A 495 -7.94 18.04 14.74
CA THR A 495 -7.33 16.73 15.01
C THR A 495 -7.96 15.62 14.17
N GLU A 496 -8.84 15.92 13.22
CA GLU A 496 -9.62 14.90 12.51
C GLU A 496 -9.59 15.12 11.00
N LEU A 497 -9.23 14.05 10.28
CA LEU A 497 -9.35 13.96 8.82
C LEU A 497 -10.34 12.87 8.46
N THR A 498 -11.16 13.13 7.46
CA THR A 498 -12.03 12.13 6.86
C THR A 498 -11.72 12.01 5.37
N PHE A 499 -11.55 10.79 4.89
CA PHE A 499 -11.48 10.46 3.47
C PHE A 499 -12.67 9.63 3.06
N VAL A 500 -13.22 9.92 1.89
CA VAL A 500 -14.21 9.09 1.21
C VAL A 500 -13.76 8.86 -0.21
N ARG A 501 -13.70 7.59 -0.62
CA ARG A 501 -13.36 7.16 -1.97
C ARG A 501 -14.50 6.36 -2.58
N ASN A 502 -14.81 6.61 -3.83
CA ASN A 502 -15.60 5.70 -4.66
C ASN A 502 -14.69 5.17 -5.78
N ALA A 503 -14.57 3.85 -5.91
CA ALA A 503 -13.71 3.21 -6.93
C ALA A 503 -14.28 1.87 -7.39
N SER A 504 -13.98 1.45 -8.62
CA SER A 504 -14.54 0.23 -9.22
C SER A 504 -14.23 -1.06 -8.44
N ILE A 505 -13.07 -1.12 -7.77
CA ILE A 505 -12.62 -2.24 -6.92
C ILE A 505 -12.03 -1.75 -5.59
N GLY A 506 -12.37 -0.53 -5.16
CA GLY A 506 -11.84 0.09 -3.94
C GLY A 506 -10.41 0.67 -4.04
N LEU A 507 -9.68 0.36 -5.12
CA LEU A 507 -8.29 0.77 -5.35
C LEU A 507 -8.14 1.69 -6.57
N SER A 508 -7.24 2.66 -6.45
CA SER A 508 -6.74 3.53 -7.52
C SER A 508 -5.65 2.84 -8.36
N ALA A 509 -5.28 3.44 -9.48
CA ALA A 509 -4.24 2.98 -10.38
C ALA A 509 -2.86 2.94 -9.70
N LEU A 510 -2.60 3.89 -8.79
CA LEU A 510 -1.38 3.90 -7.98
C LEU A 510 -1.34 2.68 -7.05
N GLU A 511 -2.41 2.45 -6.31
CA GLU A 511 -2.50 1.32 -5.38
C GLU A 511 -2.44 -0.02 -6.10
N LEU A 512 -3.07 -0.15 -7.28
CA LEU A 512 -2.95 -1.34 -8.13
C LEU A 512 -1.53 -1.55 -8.65
N THR A 513 -0.80 -0.48 -8.94
CA THR A 513 0.62 -0.55 -9.34
C THR A 513 1.50 -1.01 -8.17
N LEU A 514 1.21 -0.59 -6.95
CA LEU A 514 1.91 -1.05 -5.74
C LEU A 514 1.55 -2.50 -5.39
N LEU A 515 0.26 -2.86 -5.48
CA LEU A 515 -0.26 -4.21 -5.30
C LEU A 515 0.41 -5.19 -6.27
N LYS A 516 0.61 -4.79 -7.54
CA LYS A 516 1.37 -5.56 -8.54
C LYS A 516 2.70 -6.06 -7.98
N ARG A 517 3.48 -5.16 -7.40
CA ARG A 517 4.81 -5.49 -6.85
C ARG A 517 4.72 -6.35 -5.60
N TRP A 518 3.76 -6.06 -4.73
CA TRP A 518 3.58 -6.80 -3.49
C TRP A 518 3.18 -8.25 -3.77
N VAL A 519 2.14 -8.49 -4.57
CA VAL A 519 1.65 -9.84 -4.91
C VAL A 519 2.67 -10.62 -5.75
N ALA A 520 3.39 -9.95 -6.65
CA ALA A 520 4.46 -10.58 -7.42
C ALA A 520 5.70 -10.96 -6.59
N SER A 521 5.86 -10.42 -5.38
CA SER A 521 6.99 -10.77 -4.52
C SER A 521 6.96 -12.27 -4.17
N PRO A 522 8.10 -12.98 -4.25
CA PRO A 522 8.22 -14.33 -3.70
C PRO A 522 7.94 -14.38 -2.20
N ASN A 523 8.15 -13.25 -1.51
CA ASN A 523 7.90 -13.11 -0.09
C ASN A 523 6.47 -12.66 0.22
N PHE A 524 5.61 -12.38 -0.76
CA PHE A 524 4.21 -12.03 -0.47
C PHE A 524 3.60 -12.97 0.58
N PRO A 525 2.87 -12.46 1.59
CA PRO A 525 2.58 -11.05 1.86
C PRO A 525 3.65 -10.32 2.70
N ILE A 526 4.73 -10.98 3.15
CA ILE A 526 5.72 -10.47 4.11
C ILE A 526 6.37 -9.14 3.70
N ASN A 527 6.70 -8.97 2.43
CA ASN A 527 7.25 -7.74 1.88
C ASN A 527 7.00 -7.67 0.35
N ALA A 528 7.35 -6.54 -0.26
CA ALA A 528 7.23 -6.31 -1.71
C ALA A 528 8.60 -6.34 -2.44
N GLN A 529 9.62 -6.95 -1.84
CA GLN A 529 10.95 -7.03 -2.47
C GLN A 529 10.93 -8.09 -3.57
N ILE A 530 11.53 -7.74 -4.71
CA ILE A 530 11.72 -8.64 -5.84
C ILE A 530 13.21 -8.67 -6.11
N GLU A 531 13.84 -9.82 -5.87
CA GLU A 531 15.25 -10.00 -6.11
C GLU A 531 15.53 -10.15 -7.61
N ARG A 532 16.64 -9.56 -8.05
CA ARG A 532 17.12 -9.74 -9.42
C ARG A 532 17.71 -11.15 -9.52
N VAL A 533 17.06 -12.04 -10.27
CA VAL A 533 17.71 -13.28 -10.70
C VAL A 533 18.85 -12.89 -11.64
N ARG A 534 20.09 -12.91 -11.15
CA ARG A 534 21.25 -12.77 -12.05
C ARG A 534 21.26 -14.03 -12.93
N PRO A 535 21.27 -13.93 -14.26
CA PRO A 535 21.52 -15.08 -15.11
C PRO A 535 22.84 -15.71 -14.64
N ASN A 536 22.82 -17.00 -14.32
CA ASN A 536 24.01 -17.72 -13.94
C ASN A 536 24.88 -17.88 -15.20
N LEU A 537 25.69 -16.86 -15.52
CA LEU A 537 26.58 -16.85 -16.67
C LEU A 537 27.67 -17.94 -16.60
N LYS A 538 27.72 -18.72 -15.52
CA LYS A 538 28.72 -19.79 -15.31
C LYS A 538 28.53 -21.06 -16.14
N ASN A 539 27.43 -21.22 -16.88
CA ASN A 539 27.22 -22.40 -17.73
C ASN A 539 27.19 -22.11 -19.24
N ARG A 540 27.75 -20.98 -19.71
CA ARG A 540 28.15 -20.84 -21.11
C ARG A 540 29.62 -21.24 -21.28
N SER A 541 29.94 -22.48 -20.89
CA SER A 541 31.18 -23.13 -21.30
C SER A 541 31.02 -23.61 -22.74
N THR A 542 31.82 -23.03 -23.64
CA THR A 542 32.44 -23.71 -24.78
C THR A 542 31.55 -24.64 -25.62
N ASN A 543 30.67 -24.07 -26.44
CA ASN A 543 30.43 -24.63 -27.77
C ASN A 543 30.89 -23.55 -28.77
N GLY A 544 31.65 -23.99 -29.77
CA GLY A 544 32.50 -23.18 -30.66
C GLY A 544 31.80 -22.03 -31.40
N PRO A 545 32.56 -21.27 -32.20
CA PRO A 545 32.05 -20.06 -32.85
C PRO A 545 30.79 -20.37 -33.65
N VAL A 546 29.67 -19.78 -33.23
CA VAL A 546 28.46 -19.69 -34.04
C VAL A 546 28.84 -18.88 -35.27
N ALA A 547 28.72 -19.49 -36.45
CA ALA A 547 28.95 -18.82 -37.72
C ALA A 547 28.11 -17.54 -37.76
N VAL A 548 28.79 -16.39 -37.92
CA VAL A 548 28.14 -15.13 -38.27
C VAL A 548 27.49 -15.35 -39.64
N PRO A 549 26.16 -15.19 -39.77
CA PRO A 549 25.54 -15.19 -41.09
C PRO A 549 26.18 -14.07 -41.91
N GLN A 550 26.81 -14.43 -43.04
CA GLN A 550 27.28 -13.44 -44.00
C GLN A 550 26.10 -12.56 -44.40
N LEU A 551 26.23 -11.26 -44.12
CA LEU A 551 25.34 -10.24 -44.66
C LEU A 551 25.36 -10.36 -46.18
N MET A 552 24.19 -10.56 -46.79
CA MET A 552 24.04 -10.44 -48.24
C MET A 552 24.52 -9.05 -48.67
N PRO A 553 25.33 -8.94 -49.73
CA PRO A 553 25.73 -7.64 -50.25
C PRO A 553 24.50 -6.91 -50.82
N VAL A 554 24.37 -5.65 -50.42
CA VAL A 554 23.40 -4.68 -50.97
C VAL A 554 23.71 -4.49 -52.46
N PRO A 555 22.73 -4.56 -53.38
CA PRO A 555 22.97 -4.26 -54.78
C PRO A 555 23.23 -2.76 -54.96
N ASP A 556 24.38 -2.43 -55.54
CA ASP A 556 24.76 -1.06 -55.92
C ASP A 556 23.72 -0.47 -56.88
N THR A 557 23.05 0.58 -56.42
CA THR A 557 22.23 1.45 -57.28
C THR A 557 23.12 2.61 -57.74
N ASN A 558 23.87 2.41 -58.82
CA ASN A 558 24.33 3.49 -59.72
C ASN A 558 25.11 2.95 -60.93
N SER A 559 24.41 2.65 -62.03
CA SER A 559 24.94 2.80 -63.40
C SER A 559 23.81 2.76 -64.46
N ALA A 560 23.30 3.94 -64.79
CA ALA A 560 23.09 4.49 -66.14
C ALA A 560 22.74 3.58 -67.36
N THR A 561 21.65 3.95 -68.04
CA THR A 561 21.47 4.07 -69.52
C THR A 561 22.27 3.16 -70.46
N LYS A 562 21.57 2.34 -71.27
CA LYS A 562 21.52 2.41 -72.76
C LYS A 562 20.79 1.19 -73.35
N GLN A 563 19.98 1.52 -74.37
CA GLN A 563 19.28 0.69 -75.37
C GLN A 563 18.04 -0.08 -74.94
#